data_AF-A0A1I5JSZ1-F1
#
_entry.id   AF-A0A1I5JSZ1-F1
#
_cell.length_a   1.000
_cell.length_b   1.000
_cell.length_c   1.000
_cell.angle_alpha   90.00
_cell.angle_beta   90.00
_cell.angle_gamma   90.00
#
_symmetry.space_group_name_H-M   'P 1'
#
loop_
_entity.id
_entity.type
_entity.pdbx_description
1 polymer ?
#
loop_
_entity_poly.entity_id
_entity_poly.type
_entity_poly.pdbx_seq_one_letter_code
_entity_poly.pdbx_strand_id
1 'polypeptide(L)'
;MYHPDWLKFIDAINKAKSELGFDKNEECFYRGHTQMSWDLSPGLFRNIVPYKKKYITADCWDIESDLYYEFRSRARALHRQQVSDWDILFIMQHHGVRTRILDWTEILSAALYFALEGCDKQGNLNGSSPCIWVMNPYKLKDAAGVNNFTMFPDLDGLAKYLNKKYL
;
A
#
# COMPACT_ATOMS: atom_id res chain seq x y z
N MET A 1 17.18 14.17 23.94
CA MET A 1 18.15 14.25 22.82
C MET A 1 17.95 13.03 21.96
N TYR A 2 17.76 13.16 20.64
CA TYR A 2 17.52 12.01 19.77
C TYR A 2 18.79 11.18 19.60
N HIS A 3 18.66 9.86 19.46
CA HIS A 3 19.80 8.98 19.19
C HIS A 3 20.43 9.34 17.83
N PRO A 4 21.77 9.36 17.70
CA PRO A 4 22.43 9.73 16.43
C PRO A 4 21.96 8.91 15.23
N ASP A 5 21.63 7.64 15.44
CA ASP A 5 21.16 6.75 14.37
C ASP A 5 19.73 7.09 13.91
N TRP A 6 18.90 7.66 14.78
CA TRP A 6 17.59 8.18 14.38
C TRP A 6 17.74 9.35 13.40
N LEU A 7 18.70 10.24 13.64
CA LEU A 7 18.98 11.36 12.74
C LEU A 7 19.45 10.86 11.37
N LYS A 8 20.38 9.89 11.34
CA LYS A 8 20.83 9.26 10.08
C LYS A 8 19.68 8.62 9.31
N PHE A 9 18.75 7.97 10.02
CA PHE A 9 17.55 7.38 9.41
C PHE A 9 16.65 8.44 8.77
N ILE A 10 16.36 9.54 9.50
CA ILE A 10 15.56 10.64 8.96
C ILE A 10 16.25 11.30 7.76
N ASP A 11 17.57 11.48 7.82
CA ASP A 11 18.34 12.01 6.69
C ASP A 11 18.27 11.09 5.46
N ALA A 12 18.29 9.77 5.65
CA ALA A 12 18.12 8.81 4.57
C ALA A 12 16.71 8.91 3.92
N ILE A 13 15.66 9.08 4.72
CA ILE A 13 14.29 9.31 4.22
C ILE A 13 14.20 10.63 3.44
N ASN A 14 14.78 11.71 3.97
CA ASN A 14 14.79 13.01 3.29
C ASN A 14 15.55 12.95 1.97
N LYS A 15 16.68 12.24 1.94
CA LYS A 15 17.44 11.99 0.72
C LYS A 15 16.61 11.21 -0.31
N ALA A 16 15.93 10.14 0.10
CA ALA A 16 15.05 9.37 -0.78
C ALA A 16 13.90 10.24 -1.34
N LYS A 17 13.29 11.10 -0.52
CA LYS A 17 12.30 12.07 -0.99
C LYS A 17 12.91 13.07 -1.99
N SER A 18 14.12 13.55 -1.77
CA SER A 18 14.78 14.43 -2.74
C SER A 18 15.04 13.74 -4.08
N GLU A 19 15.49 12.48 -4.06
CA GLU A 19 15.77 11.68 -5.26
C GLU A 19 14.49 11.35 -6.04
N LEU A 20 13.38 11.10 -5.33
CA LEU A 20 12.05 10.93 -5.92
C LEU A 20 11.43 12.26 -6.37
N GLY A 21 12.12 13.39 -6.17
CA GLY A 21 11.72 14.73 -6.61
C GLY A 21 10.38 15.17 -6.05
N PHE A 22 10.23 15.07 -4.73
CA PHE A 22 9.13 15.68 -4.00
C PHE A 22 9.33 17.20 -3.85
N ASP A 23 8.25 17.96 -3.95
CA ASP A 23 8.23 19.36 -3.51
C ASP A 23 8.16 19.47 -1.98
N LYS A 24 8.53 20.64 -1.42
CA LYS A 24 8.62 20.88 0.03
C LYS A 24 7.36 20.55 0.83
N ASN A 25 6.19 20.59 0.20
CA ASN A 25 4.89 20.38 0.84
C ASN A 25 4.15 19.14 0.34
N GLU A 26 4.83 18.26 -0.42
CA GLU A 26 4.21 17.07 -0.96
C GLU A 26 4.20 15.92 0.06
N GLU A 27 3.04 15.29 0.15
CA GLU A 27 2.80 14.10 0.95
C GLU A 27 3.48 12.89 0.32
N CYS A 28 4.05 12.05 1.18
CA CYS A 28 4.82 10.88 0.79
C CYS A 28 4.16 9.64 1.34
N PHE A 29 4.09 8.59 0.52
CA PHE A 29 3.56 7.30 0.93
C PHE A 29 4.70 6.37 1.29
N TYR A 30 4.51 5.59 2.34
CA TYR A 30 5.47 4.68 2.92
C TYR A 30 4.91 3.28 3.01
N ARG A 31 5.77 2.27 2.92
CA ARG A 31 5.42 0.88 3.23
C ARG A 31 6.59 0.16 3.89
N GLY A 32 6.36 -0.39 5.07
CA GLY A 32 7.36 -1.20 5.78
C GLY A 32 7.32 -2.66 5.37
N HIS A 33 8.50 -3.25 5.13
CA HIS A 33 8.69 -4.68 4.94
C HIS A 33 9.74 -5.18 5.93
N THR A 34 9.52 -6.36 6.50
CA THR A 34 10.51 -7.01 7.38
C THR A 34 11.68 -7.63 6.60
N GLN A 35 11.50 -7.83 5.28
CA GLN A 35 12.52 -8.38 4.39
C GLN A 35 12.62 -7.58 3.09
N MET A 36 13.80 -7.03 2.83
CA MET A 36 14.12 -6.26 1.63
C MET A 36 14.04 -7.09 0.34
N SER A 37 14.22 -8.40 0.42
CA SER A 37 14.14 -9.31 -0.73
C SER A 37 12.69 -9.57 -1.20
N TRP A 38 11.68 -9.08 -0.49
CA TRP A 38 10.29 -9.24 -0.88
C TRP A 38 9.87 -8.23 -1.94
N ASP A 39 9.19 -8.74 -2.97
CA ASP A 39 8.61 -7.89 -4.02
C ASP A 39 7.45 -7.04 -3.50
N LEU A 40 7.28 -5.86 -4.08
CA LEU A 40 6.08 -5.02 -3.92
C LEU A 40 4.90 -5.61 -4.72
N SER A 41 4.39 -6.74 -4.24
CA SER A 41 3.27 -7.44 -4.87
C SER A 41 2.05 -7.50 -3.92
N PRO A 42 0.85 -7.14 -4.40
CA PRO A 42 -0.40 -7.40 -3.70
C PRO A 42 -0.54 -8.86 -3.28
N GLY A 43 -1.29 -9.11 -2.21
CA GLY A 43 -1.48 -10.45 -1.66
C GLY A 43 -1.97 -11.45 -2.71
N LEU A 44 -2.89 -11.05 -3.58
CA LEU A 44 -3.47 -11.87 -4.65
C LEU A 44 -2.41 -12.42 -5.61
N PHE A 45 -1.35 -11.64 -5.88
CA PHE A 45 -0.33 -11.98 -6.87
C PHE A 45 0.91 -12.68 -6.28
N ARG A 46 0.98 -12.81 -4.94
CA ARG A 46 2.10 -13.49 -4.28
C ARG A 46 2.03 -15.00 -4.48
N ASN A 47 3.20 -15.61 -4.73
CA ASN A 47 3.39 -17.05 -4.93
C ASN A 47 2.76 -17.61 -6.22
N ILE A 48 2.46 -16.76 -7.20
CA ILE A 48 2.04 -17.24 -8.50
C ILE A 48 3.26 -17.65 -9.33
N VAL A 49 3.29 -18.92 -9.73
CA VAL A 49 4.44 -19.55 -10.43
C VAL A 49 4.67 -18.90 -11.81
N PRO A 50 5.92 -18.61 -12.22
CA PRO A 50 6.23 -17.87 -13.46
C PRO A 50 5.75 -18.49 -14.79
N TYR A 51 5.30 -19.74 -14.79
CA TYR A 51 5.09 -20.53 -16.00
C TYR A 51 3.85 -20.12 -16.82
N LYS A 52 2.94 -19.27 -16.30
CA LYS A 52 1.65 -18.92 -16.97
C LYS A 52 1.31 -17.42 -16.97
N LYS A 53 2.29 -16.51 -17.03
CA LYS A 53 2.08 -15.05 -16.80
C LYS A 53 0.96 -14.38 -17.64
N LYS A 54 0.62 -14.91 -18.81
CA LYS A 54 -0.41 -14.33 -19.70
C LYS A 54 -1.86 -14.72 -19.34
N TYR A 55 -2.07 -15.86 -18.67
CA TYR A 55 -3.39 -16.37 -18.28
C TYR A 55 -3.68 -16.14 -16.79
N ILE A 56 -2.62 -16.01 -15.99
CA ILE A 56 -2.66 -15.78 -14.54
C ILE A 56 -3.46 -14.54 -14.13
N THR A 57 -3.36 -13.44 -14.90
CA THR A 57 -4.08 -12.23 -14.50
C THR A 57 -5.58 -12.51 -14.51
N ALA A 58 -6.13 -12.97 -15.63
CA ALA A 58 -7.55 -13.31 -15.77
C ALA A 58 -8.03 -14.28 -14.68
N ASP A 59 -7.29 -15.37 -14.46
CA ASP A 59 -7.60 -16.35 -13.42
C ASP A 59 -7.64 -15.72 -12.02
N CYS A 60 -6.72 -14.80 -11.71
CA CYS A 60 -6.71 -14.08 -10.44
C CYS A 60 -7.87 -13.08 -10.29
N TRP A 61 -8.28 -12.43 -11.38
CA TRP A 61 -9.45 -11.56 -11.36
C TRP A 61 -10.72 -12.37 -11.08
N ASP A 62 -10.86 -13.52 -11.72
CA ASP A 62 -12.01 -14.40 -11.54
C ASP A 62 -12.05 -14.95 -10.10
N ILE A 63 -10.92 -15.41 -9.58
CA ILE A 63 -10.81 -15.88 -8.18
C ILE A 63 -11.19 -14.78 -7.19
N GLU A 64 -10.64 -13.57 -7.34
CA GLU A 64 -10.96 -12.48 -6.42
C GLU A 64 -12.42 -12.04 -6.56
N SER A 65 -12.95 -12.03 -7.79
CA SER A 65 -14.36 -11.71 -8.05
C SER A 65 -15.30 -12.71 -7.35
N ASP A 66 -15.02 -14.01 -7.48
CA ASP A 66 -15.80 -15.05 -6.79
C ASP A 66 -15.73 -14.89 -5.27
N LEU A 67 -14.52 -14.68 -4.72
CA LEU A 67 -14.31 -14.40 -3.30
C LEU A 67 -15.03 -13.13 -2.85
N TYR A 68 -15.05 -12.09 -3.68
CA TYR A 68 -15.72 -10.83 -3.42
C TYR A 68 -17.23 -11.03 -3.28
N TYR A 69 -17.86 -11.70 -4.25
CA TYR A 69 -19.30 -11.96 -4.20
C TYR A 69 -19.68 -12.92 -3.07
N GLU A 70 -18.86 -13.95 -2.81
CA GLU A 70 -19.05 -14.85 -1.67
C GLU A 70 -18.96 -14.09 -0.35
N PHE A 71 -17.91 -13.27 -0.17
CA PHE A 71 -17.72 -12.45 1.03
C PHE A 71 -18.90 -11.49 1.23
N ARG A 72 -19.27 -10.76 0.18
CA ARG A 72 -20.39 -9.81 0.21
C ARG A 72 -21.68 -10.51 0.62
N SER A 73 -22.01 -11.66 0.02
CA SER A 73 -23.24 -12.41 0.33
C SER A 73 -23.34 -12.87 1.79
N ARG A 74 -22.19 -13.14 2.42
CA ARG A 74 -22.09 -13.58 3.83
C ARG A 74 -22.07 -12.41 4.80
N ALA A 75 -21.56 -11.25 4.38
CA ALA A 75 -21.41 -10.06 5.20
C ALA A 75 -22.75 -9.30 5.37
N ARG A 76 -23.77 -9.95 5.95
CA ARG A 76 -25.11 -9.39 6.20
C ARG A 76 -25.10 -8.04 6.95
N ALA A 77 -24.11 -7.81 7.80
CA ALA A 77 -23.94 -6.54 8.50
C ALA A 77 -23.62 -5.38 7.54
N LEU A 78 -22.84 -5.64 6.49
CA LEU A 78 -22.45 -4.64 5.49
C LEU A 78 -23.61 -4.26 4.57
N HIS A 79 -24.55 -5.17 4.32
CA HIS A 79 -25.74 -4.88 3.49
C HIS A 79 -26.64 -3.78 4.06
N ARG A 80 -26.55 -3.49 5.36
CA ARG A 80 -27.32 -2.42 6.02
C ARG A 80 -26.64 -1.06 5.92
N GLN A 81 -25.40 -1.03 5.43
CA GLN A 81 -24.59 0.16 5.26
C GLN A 81 -24.37 0.39 3.77
N GLN A 82 -24.28 1.65 3.34
CA GLN A 82 -23.82 1.96 1.99
C GLN A 82 -22.30 1.86 1.95
N VAL A 83 -21.78 0.62 1.98
CA VAL A 83 -20.35 0.35 1.78
C VAL A 83 -20.04 0.31 0.28
N SER A 84 -18.96 0.97 -0.08
CA SER A 84 -18.40 0.91 -1.44
C SER A 84 -17.73 -0.44 -1.70
N ASP A 85 -17.46 -0.74 -2.97
CA ASP A 85 -16.68 -1.94 -3.34
C ASP A 85 -15.26 -1.91 -2.72
N TRP A 86 -14.72 -0.71 -2.48
CA TRP A 86 -13.42 -0.49 -1.83
C TRP A 86 -13.44 -0.86 -0.36
N ASP A 87 -14.46 -0.39 0.35
CA ASP A 87 -14.66 -0.76 1.75
C ASP A 87 -14.73 -2.28 1.89
N ILE A 88 -15.42 -2.95 0.96
CA ILE A 88 -15.51 -4.41 0.96
C ILE A 88 -14.14 -5.05 0.73
N LEU A 89 -13.33 -4.57 -0.23
CA LEU A 89 -11.97 -5.10 -0.45
C LEU A 89 -11.04 -4.86 0.75
N PHE A 90 -11.13 -3.70 1.41
CA PHE A 90 -10.37 -3.43 2.63
C PHE A 90 -10.80 -4.34 3.78
N ILE A 91 -12.11 -4.56 3.95
CA ILE A 91 -12.63 -5.46 4.97
C ILE A 91 -12.23 -6.91 4.68
N MET A 92 -12.29 -7.34 3.41
CA MET A 92 -11.80 -8.64 2.97
C MET A 92 -10.33 -8.83 3.37
N GLN A 93 -9.49 -7.84 3.09
CA GLN A 93 -8.07 -7.86 3.44
C GLN A 93 -7.85 -7.84 4.97
N HIS A 94 -8.65 -7.09 5.72
CA HIS A 94 -8.64 -7.09 7.18
C HIS A 94 -8.97 -8.47 7.77
N HIS A 95 -9.83 -9.24 7.10
CA HIS A 95 -10.14 -10.63 7.44
C HIS A 95 -9.20 -11.67 6.80
N GLY A 96 -8.09 -11.24 6.20
CA GLY A 96 -7.04 -12.12 5.68
C GLY A 96 -7.29 -12.67 4.27
N VAL A 97 -8.32 -12.20 3.58
CA VAL A 97 -8.53 -12.53 2.17
C VAL A 97 -7.48 -11.80 1.33
N ARG A 98 -6.81 -12.53 0.43
CA ARG A 98 -5.81 -11.94 -0.46
C ARG A 98 -6.51 -11.16 -1.57
N THR A 99 -6.24 -9.87 -1.65
CA THR A 99 -6.80 -8.97 -2.66
C THR A 99 -5.71 -8.37 -3.56
N ARG A 100 -6.14 -7.69 -4.61
CA ARG A 100 -5.32 -6.89 -5.52
C ARG A 100 -4.77 -5.61 -4.88
N ILE A 101 -5.24 -5.27 -3.68
CA ILE A 101 -4.84 -4.05 -2.99
C ILE A 101 -3.42 -4.22 -2.42
N LEU A 102 -2.61 -3.18 -2.61
CA LEU A 102 -1.32 -3.03 -1.95
C LEU A 102 -1.37 -1.79 -1.08
N ASP A 103 -1.24 -1.98 0.23
CA ASP A 103 -1.39 -0.89 1.20
C ASP A 103 -0.16 0.02 1.22
N TRP A 104 -0.41 1.31 1.34
CA TRP A 104 0.59 2.33 1.64
C TRP A 104 0.06 3.22 2.76
N THR A 105 0.95 3.86 3.51
CA THR A 105 0.58 4.77 4.60
C THR A 105 1.30 6.10 4.45
N GLU A 106 0.62 7.20 4.76
CA GLU A 106 1.24 8.53 4.86
C GLU A 106 2.08 8.69 6.13
N ILE A 107 1.90 7.78 7.09
CA ILE A 107 2.50 7.87 8.42
C ILE A 107 3.79 7.04 8.46
N LEU A 108 4.94 7.71 8.45
CA LEU A 108 6.26 7.06 8.50
C LEU A 108 6.41 6.10 9.70
N SER A 109 5.87 6.43 10.87
CA SER A 109 5.96 5.57 12.05
C SER A 109 5.16 4.27 11.91
N ALA A 110 4.03 4.29 11.18
CA ALA A 110 3.28 3.07 10.88
C ALA A 110 4.07 2.16 9.94
N ALA A 111 4.71 2.71 8.90
CA ALA A 111 5.60 1.95 8.04
C ALA A 111 6.81 1.38 8.81
N LEU A 112 7.40 2.17 9.69
CA LEU A 112 8.51 1.72 10.53
C LEU A 112 8.09 0.56 11.45
N TYR A 113 6.90 0.62 12.05
CA TYR A 113 6.35 -0.47 12.86
C TYR A 113 6.31 -1.79 12.07
N PHE A 114 5.74 -1.78 10.86
CA PHE A 114 5.68 -2.99 10.01
C PHE A 114 7.04 -3.46 9.52
N ALA A 115 7.98 -2.54 9.28
CA ALA A 115 9.35 -2.93 8.93
C ALA A 115 10.02 -3.68 10.09
N LEU A 116 9.77 -3.27 11.33
CA LEU A 116 10.40 -3.83 12.52
C LEU A 116 9.61 -4.99 13.16
N GLU A 117 8.46 -5.39 12.63
CA GLU A 117 7.62 -6.46 13.19
C GLU A 117 8.36 -7.80 13.32
N GLY A 118 9.36 -8.06 12.45
CA GLY A 118 10.21 -9.25 12.50
C GLY A 118 11.36 -9.20 13.51
N CYS A 119 11.56 -8.06 14.19
CA CYS A 119 12.62 -7.88 15.18
C CYS A 119 12.17 -8.39 16.55
N ASP A 120 13.08 -9.01 17.29
CA ASP A 120 12.78 -9.38 18.67
C ASP A 120 12.79 -8.17 19.62
N LYS A 121 12.38 -8.39 20.89
CA LYS A 121 12.34 -7.34 21.92
C LYS A 121 13.72 -6.77 22.27
N GLN A 122 14.80 -7.47 21.91
CA GLN A 122 16.17 -7.01 22.09
C GLN A 122 16.72 -6.28 20.86
N GLY A 123 15.95 -6.20 19.77
CA GLY A 123 16.34 -5.57 18.51
C GLY A 123 17.15 -6.47 17.58
N ASN A 124 17.21 -7.78 17.83
CA ASN A 124 17.86 -8.71 16.90
C ASN A 124 16.94 -8.97 15.71
N LEU A 125 17.55 -8.94 14.53
CA LEU A 125 16.83 -9.09 13.27
C LEU A 125 16.50 -10.56 12.95
N ASN A 126 17.15 -11.54 13.57
CA ASN A 126 16.89 -12.98 13.35
C ASN A 126 16.84 -13.39 11.85
N GLY A 127 17.71 -12.81 11.02
CA GLY A 127 17.72 -13.03 9.56
C GLY A 127 16.74 -12.15 8.77
N SER A 128 16.06 -11.23 9.44
CA SER A 128 15.28 -10.15 8.84
C SER A 128 16.20 -9.05 8.29
N SER A 129 15.75 -8.40 7.22
CA SER A 129 16.40 -7.27 6.57
C SER A 129 15.33 -6.21 6.34
N PRO A 130 14.98 -5.44 7.39
CA PRO A 130 13.85 -4.53 7.32
C PRO A 130 14.12 -3.39 6.33
N CYS A 131 13.10 -3.01 5.57
CA CYS A 131 13.18 -1.88 4.66
C CYS A 131 11.89 -1.05 4.68
N ILE A 132 12.02 0.21 4.26
CA ILE A 132 10.88 1.11 4.04
C ILE A 132 10.92 1.53 2.59
N TRP A 133 9.83 1.23 1.89
CA TRP A 133 9.57 1.74 0.56
C TRP A 133 9.01 3.15 0.67
N VAL A 134 9.44 4.00 -0.25
CA VAL A 134 9.05 5.42 -0.34
C VAL A 134 8.46 5.63 -1.73
N MET A 135 7.27 6.21 -1.79
CA MET A 135 6.54 6.41 -3.05
C MET A 135 6.06 7.85 -3.15
N ASN A 136 6.36 8.49 -4.28
CA ASN A 136 5.78 9.77 -4.67
C ASN A 136 4.44 9.51 -5.39
N PRO A 137 3.28 9.78 -4.75
CA PRO A 137 1.97 9.52 -5.35
C PRO A 137 1.70 10.40 -6.57
N TYR A 138 2.26 11.62 -6.60
CA TYR A 138 2.07 12.58 -7.69
C TYR A 138 2.79 12.12 -8.96
N LYS A 139 3.99 11.56 -8.85
CA LYS A 139 4.71 10.98 -10.00
C LYS A 139 4.15 9.63 -10.44
N LEU A 140 3.58 8.85 -9.51
CA LEU A 140 2.93 7.59 -9.86
C LEU A 140 1.74 7.83 -10.80
N LYS A 141 0.96 8.89 -10.53
CA LYS A 141 -0.16 9.29 -11.40
C LYS A 141 0.27 9.42 -12.85
N ASP A 142 1.38 10.12 -13.08
CA ASP A 142 1.90 10.39 -14.42
C ASP A 142 2.42 9.11 -15.10
N ALA A 143 3.10 8.25 -14.33
CA ALA A 143 3.72 7.02 -14.85
C ALA A 143 2.72 5.89 -15.13
N ALA A 144 1.69 5.74 -14.31
CA ALA A 144 0.70 4.67 -14.45
C ALA A 144 -0.51 5.08 -15.33
N GLY A 145 -0.43 6.23 -16.00
CA GLY A 145 -1.52 6.74 -16.87
C GLY A 145 -2.81 6.97 -16.09
N VAL A 146 -2.68 7.25 -14.79
CA VAL A 146 -3.80 7.15 -13.88
C VAL A 146 -4.66 8.39 -13.99
N ASN A 147 -5.86 8.17 -14.52
CA ASN A 147 -6.89 9.17 -14.71
C ASN A 147 -8.00 8.98 -13.65
N ASN A 148 -9.03 9.82 -13.70
CA ASN A 148 -10.17 9.79 -12.78
C ASN A 148 -10.89 8.43 -12.69
N PHE A 149 -10.57 7.48 -13.58
CA PHE A 149 -11.15 6.13 -13.63
C PHE A 149 -10.19 5.01 -13.17
N THR A 150 -8.92 5.33 -12.91
CA THR A 150 -7.87 4.33 -12.59
C THR A 150 -7.20 4.50 -11.23
N MET A 151 -7.35 5.67 -10.59
CA MET A 151 -6.96 5.85 -9.18
C MET A 151 -8.18 5.57 -8.33
N PHE A 152 -7.97 4.83 -7.24
CA PHE A 152 -9.03 4.25 -6.46
C PHE A 152 -9.75 5.27 -5.54
N PRO A 153 -11.02 5.03 -5.18
CA PRO A 153 -11.78 5.73 -4.15
C PRO A 153 -11.19 5.31 -2.80
N ASP A 154 -10.27 6.09 -2.26
CA ASP A 154 -10.57 7.20 -1.36
C ASP A 154 -9.90 8.51 -1.82
N LEU A 155 -10.15 8.78 -3.10
CA LEU A 155 -10.05 10.05 -3.82
C LEU A 155 -10.90 11.23 -3.30
N ASP A 156 -11.68 11.09 -2.21
CA ASP A 156 -12.50 12.21 -1.70
C ASP A 156 -11.64 13.36 -1.13
N GLY A 157 -10.47 13.04 -0.55
CA GLY A 157 -9.49 14.02 -0.09
C GLY A 157 -8.82 14.77 -1.25
N LEU A 158 -8.45 14.05 -2.32
CA LEU A 158 -7.77 14.62 -3.48
C LEU A 158 -8.73 15.41 -4.38
N ALA A 159 -9.98 14.97 -4.53
CA ALA A 159 -11.01 15.68 -5.28
C ALA A 159 -11.40 17.03 -4.65
N LYS A 160 -11.42 17.11 -3.31
CA LYS A 160 -11.54 18.39 -2.58
C LYS A 160 -10.33 19.30 -2.76
N TYR A 161 -9.12 18.73 -2.82
CA TYR A 161 -7.88 19.50 -3.00
C TYR A 161 -7.76 20.07 -4.43
N LEU A 162 -8.13 19.30 -5.45
CA LEU A 162 -8.02 19.71 -6.86
C LEU A 162 -9.06 20.78 -7.26
N ASN A 163 -10.28 20.74 -6.72
CA ASN A 163 -11.30 21.76 -6.98
C ASN A 163 -10.99 23.13 -6.34
N LYS A 164 -10.04 23.20 -5.40
CA LYS A 164 -9.68 24.45 -4.71
C LYS A 164 -8.49 25.18 -5.35
N LYS A 165 -7.73 24.51 -6.22
CA LYS A 165 -6.49 25.05 -6.83
C LYS A 165 -6.69 25.59 -8.26
N TYR A 166 -7.84 25.33 -8.88
CA TYR A 166 -8.17 25.74 -10.25
C TYR A 166 -9.52 26.47 -10.38
N LEU A 167 -9.99 27.05 -9.28
CA LEU A 167 -10.97 28.15 -9.26
C LEU A 167 -10.28 29.42 -8.75
#